data_AF-A0A1G6YMC2-F1
#
_entry.id   AF-A0A1G6YMC2-F1
#
_cell.length_a   1.000
_cell.length_b   1.000
_cell.length_c   1.000
_cell.angle_alpha   90.00
_cell.angle_beta   90.00
_cell.angle_gamma   90.00
#
_symmetry.space_group_name_H-M   'P 1'
#
loop_
_entity.id
_entity.type
_entity.pdbx_description
1 polymer ?
#
loop_
_entity_poly.entity_id
_entity_poly.type
_entity_poly.pdbx_seq_one_letter_code
_entity_poly.pdbx_strand_id
1 'polypeptide(L)'
;MDPRTTDRTRKARLIRGGSAEPTGVAWLDEEGEDVADARVFRSRLLRRVLGVRVHAPAGDGDLVLVSTRRSRVLATPVPYETDTGPVVLGAEPLGPNTHVLSWRRPAGSWHAFAVLRLDGARDAEPLPFDPVRRQVPGLRRYPTGRLREAVLTR
;
A
#
# COMPACT_ATOMS: atom_id res chain seq x y z
N MET A 1 -24.57 4.01 -15.34
CA MET A 1 -23.86 3.26 -14.28
C MET A 1 -22.80 2.42 -14.98
N ASP A 2 -21.52 2.74 -14.82
CA ASP A 2 -20.43 1.99 -15.48
C ASP A 2 -20.22 0.65 -14.73
N PRO A 3 -20.41 -0.51 -15.38
CA PRO A 3 -20.28 -1.83 -14.75
C PRO A 3 -18.83 -2.22 -14.41
N ARG A 4 -17.83 -1.37 -14.71
CA ARG A 4 -16.40 -1.74 -14.62
C ARG A 4 -15.69 -1.34 -13.33
N THR A 5 -16.40 -1.07 -12.23
CA THR A 5 -15.76 -0.89 -10.92
C THR A 5 -16.58 -1.60 -9.85
N THR A 6 -16.42 -2.92 -9.77
CA THR A 6 -16.97 -3.74 -8.69
C THR A 6 -16.27 -3.40 -7.38
N ASP A 7 -17.01 -2.79 -6.45
CA ASP A 7 -16.63 -2.62 -5.04
C ASP A 7 -16.69 -3.99 -4.33
N ARG A 8 -15.76 -4.88 -4.69
CA ARG A 8 -15.63 -6.22 -4.12
C ARG A 8 -14.19 -6.46 -3.69
N THR A 9 -14.03 -7.10 -2.53
CA THR A 9 -12.74 -7.63 -2.12
C THR A 9 -12.42 -8.84 -2.98
N ARG A 10 -11.20 -8.89 -3.52
CA ARG A 10 -10.72 -9.98 -4.36
C ARG A 10 -9.47 -10.57 -3.74
N LYS A 11 -9.29 -11.88 -3.90
CA LYS A 11 -7.99 -12.51 -3.64
C LYS A 11 -6.94 -11.89 -4.57
N ALA A 12 -5.72 -11.81 -4.08
CA ALA A 12 -4.61 -11.20 -4.78
C ALA A 12 -3.29 -11.88 -4.40
N ARG A 13 -2.29 -11.67 -5.24
CA ARG A 13 -0.89 -12.02 -4.94
C ARG A 13 -0.03 -10.79 -5.02
N LEU A 14 0.90 -10.68 -4.08
CA LEU A 14 1.88 -9.61 -4.02
C LEU A 14 3.26 -10.24 -4.19
N ILE A 15 3.93 -9.91 -5.28
CA ILE A 15 5.25 -10.44 -5.62
C ILE A 15 6.25 -9.31 -5.37
N ARG A 16 7.12 -9.48 -4.37
CA ARG A 16 8.16 -8.54 -3.97
C ARG A 16 9.46 -8.89 -4.69
N GLY A 17 10.01 -7.92 -5.40
CA GLY A 17 11.35 -7.99 -5.99
C GLY A 17 12.44 -7.39 -5.10
N GLY A 18 12.08 -7.02 -3.86
CA GLY A 18 12.95 -6.23 -2.99
C GLY A 18 13.11 -4.79 -3.47
N SER A 19 13.85 -4.01 -2.69
CA SER A 19 14.15 -2.61 -2.99
C SER A 19 15.64 -2.45 -3.26
N ALA A 20 15.99 -1.70 -4.30
CA ALA A 20 17.39 -1.36 -4.59
C ALA A 20 18.01 -0.43 -3.53
N GLU A 21 17.18 0.31 -2.79
CA GLU A 21 17.59 1.14 -1.67
C GLU A 21 16.98 0.60 -0.36
N PRO A 22 17.77 0.44 0.72
CA PRO A 22 17.26 -0.14 1.96
C PRO A 22 16.38 0.86 2.73
N THR A 23 15.21 0.39 3.16
CA THR A 23 14.28 1.13 4.00
C THR A 23 14.35 0.73 5.47
N GLY A 24 15.05 -0.36 5.79
CA GLY A 24 15.06 -0.97 7.12
C GLY A 24 13.80 -1.78 7.41
N VAL A 25 13.03 -2.12 6.37
CA VAL A 25 11.81 -2.90 6.48
C VAL A 25 11.94 -4.09 5.55
N ALA A 26 12.16 -5.28 6.12
CA ALA A 26 12.33 -6.52 5.35
C ALA A 26 11.19 -6.73 4.33
N TRP A 27 9.96 -6.33 4.69
CA TRP A 27 8.82 -6.42 3.79
C TRP A 27 8.94 -5.54 2.53
N LEU A 28 9.71 -4.46 2.55
CA LEU A 28 10.01 -3.64 1.36
C LEU A 28 11.32 -4.05 0.69
N ASP A 29 12.30 -4.42 1.50
CA ASP A 29 13.70 -4.54 1.07
C ASP A 29 14.00 -5.91 0.45
N GLU A 30 13.32 -6.97 0.88
CA GLU A 30 13.60 -8.34 0.48
C GLU A 30 12.64 -8.85 -0.61
N GLU A 31 13.12 -9.81 -1.40
CA GLU A 31 12.27 -10.57 -2.31
C GLU A 31 11.29 -11.48 -1.55
N GLY A 32 10.15 -11.80 -2.17
CA GLY A 32 9.18 -12.72 -1.58
C GLY A 32 7.83 -12.72 -2.28
N GLU A 33 6.94 -13.61 -1.84
CA GLU A 33 5.55 -13.66 -2.31
C GLU A 33 4.62 -13.69 -1.09
N ASP A 34 3.60 -12.83 -1.12
CA ASP A 34 2.56 -12.77 -0.11
C ASP A 34 1.19 -13.00 -0.76
N VAL A 35 0.32 -13.74 -0.07
CA VAL A 35 -1.10 -13.78 -0.40
C VAL A 35 -1.74 -12.49 0.12
N ALA A 36 -2.72 -11.96 -0.60
CA ALA A 36 -3.41 -10.75 -0.20
C ALA A 36 -4.91 -10.79 -0.51
N ASP A 37 -5.65 -9.93 0.19
CA ASP A 37 -7.02 -9.54 -0.14
C ASP A 37 -7.02 -8.07 -0.50
N ALA A 38 -7.57 -7.70 -1.65
CA ALA A 38 -7.52 -6.33 -2.14
C ALA A 38 -8.85 -5.85 -2.70
N ARG A 39 -9.16 -4.59 -2.43
CA ARG A 39 -10.39 -3.93 -2.89
C ARG A 39 -10.08 -2.57 -3.45
N VAL A 40 -10.49 -2.35 -4.70
CA VAL A 40 -10.51 -1.03 -5.31
C VAL A 40 -11.92 -0.47 -5.20
N PHE A 41 -12.06 0.66 -4.52
CA PHE A 41 -13.36 1.29 -4.32
C PHE A 41 -13.28 2.82 -4.45
N ARG A 42 -14.45 3.45 -4.57
CA ARG A 42 -14.55 4.92 -4.61
C ARG A 42 -15.15 5.40 -3.29
N SER A 43 -14.60 6.47 -2.74
CA SER A 43 -15.20 7.17 -1.60
C SER A 43 -15.87 8.45 -2.11
N ARG A 44 -16.85 8.98 -1.37
CA ARG A 44 -17.41 10.30 -1.69
C ARG A 44 -16.36 11.41 -1.54
N LEU A 45 -15.41 11.22 -0.64
CA LEU A 45 -14.35 12.20 -0.33
C LEU A 45 -13.08 11.99 -1.19
N LEU A 46 -12.84 10.75 -1.67
CA LEU A 46 -11.63 10.36 -2.40
C LEU A 46 -11.99 9.70 -3.73
N ARG A 47 -11.32 10.10 -4.82
CA ARG A 47 -11.61 9.58 -6.18
C ARG A 47 -11.48 8.06 -6.27
N ARG A 48 -10.43 7.50 -5.68
CA ARG A 48 -10.13 6.08 -5.71
C ARG A 48 -9.36 5.69 -4.46
N VAL A 49 -9.71 4.55 -3.88
CA VAL A 49 -9.06 3.93 -2.74
C VAL A 49 -8.70 2.50 -3.14
N LEU A 50 -7.51 2.07 -2.72
CA LEU A 50 -7.07 0.68 -2.77
C LEU A 50 -6.81 0.25 -1.33
N GLY A 51 -7.63 -0.67 -0.84
CA GLY A 51 -7.37 -1.40 0.39
C GLY A 51 -6.66 -2.71 0.05
N VAL A 52 -5.63 -3.07 0.81
CA VAL A 52 -4.90 -4.33 0.69
C VAL A 52 -4.68 -4.89 2.08
N ARG A 53 -5.04 -6.15 2.31
CA ARG A 53 -4.60 -6.94 3.44
C ARG A 53 -3.56 -7.90 2.92
N VAL A 54 -2.36 -7.84 3.48
CA VAL A 54 -1.25 -8.73 3.17
C VAL A 54 -1.20 -9.80 4.24
N HIS A 55 -1.04 -11.05 3.82
CA HIS A 55 -0.84 -12.22 4.68
C HIS A 55 0.63 -12.64 4.58
N ALA A 56 1.50 -11.92 5.29
CA ALA A 56 2.93 -12.18 5.29
C ALA A 56 3.30 -13.22 6.37
N PRO A 57 4.42 -13.95 6.23
CA PRO A 57 4.87 -14.92 7.25
C PRO A 57 5.05 -14.31 8.64
N ALA A 58 5.45 -13.04 8.72
CA ALA A 58 5.64 -12.31 9.97
C ALA A 58 4.32 -11.74 10.57
N GLY A 59 3.19 -11.91 9.88
CA GLY A 59 1.88 -11.48 10.32
C GLY A 59 1.08 -10.73 9.25
N ASP A 60 -0.22 -10.61 9.50
CA ASP A 60 -1.13 -9.86 8.65
C ASP A 60 -0.95 -8.35 8.80
N GLY A 61 -1.10 -7.59 7.70
CA GLY A 61 -1.06 -6.14 7.72
C GLY A 61 -1.97 -5.51 6.67
N ASP A 62 -2.55 -4.36 7.01
CA ASP A 62 -3.44 -3.59 6.13
C ASP A 62 -2.73 -2.36 5.57
N LEU A 63 -2.97 -2.10 4.29
CA LEU A 63 -2.60 -0.88 3.58
C LEU A 63 -3.85 -0.21 3.04
N VAL A 64 -3.90 1.11 3.17
CA VAL A 64 -4.92 1.94 2.54
C VAL A 64 -4.23 3.04 1.73
N LEU A 65 -4.39 2.96 0.41
CA LEU A 65 -3.81 3.87 -0.55
C LEU A 65 -4.93 4.70 -1.19
N VAL A 66 -4.73 6.01 -1.25
CA VAL A 66 -5.74 6.96 -1.72
C VAL A 66 -5.19 7.79 -2.86
N SER A 67 -5.98 7.99 -3.91
CA SER A 67 -5.63 8.91 -5.00
C SER A 67 -5.99 10.34 -4.63
N THR A 68 -5.06 11.27 -4.86
CA THR A 68 -5.36 12.71 -4.89
C THR A 68 -5.88 13.11 -6.28
N ARG A 69 -6.64 14.21 -6.38
CA ARG A 69 -7.39 14.60 -7.59
C ARG A 69 -6.58 14.72 -8.89
N ARG A 70 -5.24 14.78 -8.82
CA ARG A 70 -4.34 14.97 -9.97
C ARG A 70 -3.40 13.78 -10.26
N SER A 71 -3.41 12.74 -9.41
CA SER A 71 -2.44 11.63 -9.53
C SER A 71 -3.12 10.29 -9.86
N ARG A 72 -2.52 9.56 -10.80
CA ARG A 72 -2.84 8.14 -11.04
C ARG A 72 -2.28 7.22 -9.95
N VAL A 73 -1.23 7.67 -9.26
CA VAL A 73 -0.64 6.96 -8.13
C VAL A 73 -1.58 7.12 -6.92
N LEU A 74 -2.01 6.01 -6.36
CA LEU A 74 -2.62 5.96 -5.03
C LEU A 74 -1.48 5.96 -4.01
N ALA A 75 -1.57 6.74 -2.94
CA ALA A 75 -0.54 6.78 -1.91
C ALA A 75 -1.14 6.67 -0.51
N THR A 76 -0.34 6.20 0.43
CA THR A 76 -0.67 6.30 1.86
C THR A 76 -0.92 7.77 2.22
N PRO A 77 -1.99 8.07 2.98
CA PRO A 77 -2.32 9.45 3.32
C PRO A 77 -1.31 10.07 4.29
N VAL A 78 -0.60 9.24 5.05
CA VAL A 78 0.48 9.62 5.96
C VAL A 78 1.66 8.66 5.77
N PRO A 79 2.91 9.13 5.89
CA PRO A 79 4.08 8.27 5.93
C PRO A 79 4.04 7.26 7.09
N TYR A 80 4.65 6.11 6.87
CA TYR A 80 5.05 5.18 7.93
C TYR A 80 6.44 5.55 8.47
N GLU A 81 6.65 5.29 9.74
CA GLU A 81 7.94 5.34 10.41
C GLU A 81 8.68 4.02 10.18
N THR A 82 9.91 4.11 9.73
CA THR A 82 10.85 2.97 9.65
C THR A 82 12.14 3.31 10.38
N ASP A 83 13.02 2.32 10.54
CA ASP A 83 14.32 2.50 11.19
C ASP A 83 15.25 3.45 10.40
N THR A 84 14.97 3.65 9.10
CA THR A 84 15.75 4.57 8.25
C THR A 84 15.02 5.88 7.95
N GLY A 85 13.86 6.12 8.59
CA GLY A 85 13.08 7.34 8.47
C GLY A 85 11.71 7.15 7.81
N PRO A 86 11.02 8.25 7.47
CA PRO A 86 9.67 8.19 6.92
C PRO A 86 9.63 7.57 5.53
N VAL A 87 8.67 6.67 5.29
CA VAL A 87 8.36 6.14 3.96
C VAL A 87 6.89 6.33 3.60
N VAL A 88 6.64 6.79 2.39
CA VAL A 88 5.30 6.86 1.79
C VAL A 88 5.18 5.71 0.81
N LEU A 89 4.19 4.84 1.00
CA LEU A 89 3.87 3.81 0.01
C LEU A 89 2.92 4.34 -1.06
N GLY A 90 3.08 3.82 -2.27
CA GLY A 90 2.27 4.13 -3.43
C GLY A 90 1.93 2.89 -4.25
N ALA A 91 0.85 2.98 -5.02
CA ALA A 91 0.45 2.01 -6.02
C ALA A 91 0.09 2.72 -7.32
N GLU A 92 0.72 2.29 -8.42
CA GLU A 92 0.38 2.75 -9.76
C GLU A 92 -0.32 1.61 -10.54
N PRO A 93 -1.50 1.84 -11.13
CA PRO A 93 -2.14 0.83 -11.95
C PRO A 93 -1.38 0.62 -13.26
N LEU A 94 -0.90 -0.60 -13.48
CA LEU A 94 -0.28 -1.04 -14.76
C LEU A 94 -1.33 -1.67 -15.70
N GLY A 95 -2.48 -2.06 -15.17
CA GLY A 95 -3.60 -2.61 -15.94
C GLY A 95 -4.85 -2.77 -15.07
N PRO A 96 -5.91 -3.43 -15.57
CA PRO A 96 -7.16 -3.61 -14.83
C PRO A 96 -7.00 -4.35 -13.50
N ASN A 97 -6.06 -5.29 -13.44
CA ASN A 97 -5.86 -6.22 -12.32
C ASN A 97 -4.44 -6.14 -11.75
N THR A 98 -3.63 -5.18 -12.16
CA THR A 98 -2.20 -5.15 -11.81
C THR A 98 -1.82 -3.76 -11.33
N HIS A 99 -1.15 -3.69 -10.18
CA HIS A 99 -0.58 -2.47 -9.64
C HIS A 99 0.90 -2.68 -9.33
N VAL A 100 1.74 -1.73 -9.70
CA VAL A 100 3.12 -1.66 -9.19
C VAL A 100 3.07 -0.95 -7.85
N LEU A 101 3.66 -1.56 -6.83
CA LEU A 101 3.84 -0.97 -5.52
C LEU A 101 5.24 -0.37 -5.42
N SER A 102 5.28 0.85 -4.91
CA SER A 102 6.51 1.63 -4.76
C SER A 102 6.54 2.31 -3.40
N TRP A 103 7.72 2.69 -2.94
CA TRP A 103 7.90 3.55 -1.78
C TRP A 103 8.72 4.79 -2.15
N ARG A 104 8.67 5.82 -1.31
CA ARG A 104 9.58 6.96 -1.38
C ARG A 104 9.80 7.58 -0.01
N ARG A 105 10.93 8.25 0.17
CA ARG A 105 11.10 9.26 1.25
C ARG A 105 10.25 10.50 0.93
N PRO A 106 9.87 11.33 1.92
CA PRO A 106 9.29 12.64 1.65
C PRO A 106 10.16 13.44 0.69
N ALA A 107 9.55 14.00 -0.36
CA ALA A 107 10.23 14.70 -1.47
C ALA A 107 11.25 13.89 -2.28
N GLY A 108 11.38 12.58 -2.04
CA GLY A 108 12.27 11.68 -2.79
C GLY A 108 11.63 11.07 -4.04
N SER A 109 12.46 10.32 -4.77
CA SER A 109 12.07 9.50 -5.91
C SER A 109 11.23 8.29 -5.48
N TRP A 110 10.42 7.76 -6.40
CA TRP A 110 9.71 6.51 -6.19
C TRP A 110 10.60 5.31 -6.53
N HIS A 111 10.63 4.32 -5.64
CA HIS A 111 11.36 3.08 -5.79
C HIS A 111 10.36 1.94 -5.82
N ALA A 112 10.26 1.22 -6.94
CA ALA A 112 9.41 0.05 -7.04
C ALA A 112 9.98 -1.09 -6.19
N PHE A 113 9.09 -1.86 -5.54
CA PHE A 113 9.50 -3.02 -4.75
C PHE A 113 8.60 -4.24 -4.94
N ALA A 114 7.37 -4.05 -5.43
CA ALA A 114 6.46 -5.18 -5.60
C ALA A 114 5.43 -4.97 -6.72
N VAL A 115 4.81 -6.07 -7.12
CA VAL A 115 3.66 -6.09 -8.04
C VAL A 115 2.49 -6.78 -7.34
N LEU A 116 1.36 -6.08 -7.24
CA LEU A 116 0.08 -6.61 -6.77
C LEU A 116 -0.77 -7.05 -7.96
N ARG A 117 -1.14 -8.32 -7.99
CA ARG A 117 -2.02 -8.93 -8.99
C ARG A 117 -3.34 -9.34 -8.35
N LEU A 118 -4.46 -8.81 -8.86
CA LEU A 118 -5.81 -9.12 -8.42
C LEU A 118 -6.34 -10.33 -9.17
N ASP A 119 -6.78 -11.37 -8.46
CA ASP A 119 -7.35 -12.58 -9.07
C ASP A 119 -8.76 -12.30 -9.58
N GLY A 120 -9.01 -12.58 -10.87
CA GLY A 120 -10.24 -12.21 -11.61
C GLY A 120 -11.54 -12.80 -11.08
N ALA A 121 -11.46 -13.96 -10.42
CA ALA A 121 -12.60 -14.86 -10.25
C ALA A 121 -12.85 -15.30 -8.80
N ARG A 122 -12.06 -14.81 -7.83
CA ARG A 122 -12.19 -15.20 -6.42
C ARG A 122 -12.50 -13.98 -5.57
N ASP A 123 -13.78 -13.80 -5.29
CA ASP A 123 -14.24 -12.86 -4.28
C ASP A 123 -13.75 -13.35 -2.90
N ALA A 124 -13.19 -12.43 -2.13
CA ALA A 124 -12.90 -12.63 -0.72
C ALA A 124 -14.04 -12.05 0.11
N GLU A 125 -14.11 -12.40 1.40
CA GLU A 125 -15.11 -11.82 2.28
C GLU A 125 -14.95 -10.28 2.35
N PRO A 126 -16.06 -9.52 2.34
CA PRO A 126 -16.02 -8.09 2.58
C PRO A 126 -15.40 -7.82 3.96
N LEU A 127 -14.32 -7.07 3.99
CA LEU A 127 -13.55 -6.91 5.21
C LEU A 127 -13.02 -5.47 5.34
N PRO A 128 -13.14 -4.84 6.53
CA PRO A 128 -12.57 -3.52 6.76
C PRO A 128 -11.04 -3.56 6.79
N PHE A 129 -10.42 -2.61 6.08
CA PHE A 129 -8.98 -2.37 6.14
C PHE A 129 -8.69 -1.34 7.24
N ASP A 130 -7.86 -1.71 8.21
CA ASP A 130 -7.48 -0.88 9.35
C ASP A 130 -5.94 -0.83 9.48
N PRO A 131 -5.27 0.05 8.72
CA PRO A 131 -3.81 0.19 8.75
C PRO A 131 -3.30 0.79 10.08
N VAL A 132 -4.19 1.23 10.96
CA VAL A 132 -3.82 1.70 12.30
C VAL A 132 -3.64 0.53 13.24
N ARG A 133 -4.56 -0.43 13.23
CA ARG A 133 -4.54 -1.61 14.11
C ARG A 133 -3.75 -2.78 13.53
N ARG A 134 -3.69 -2.90 12.21
CA ARG A 134 -3.02 -4.00 11.50
C ARG A 134 -1.91 -3.43 10.65
N GLN A 135 -0.77 -3.15 11.28
CA GLN A 135 0.40 -2.66 10.56
C GLN A 135 1.14 -3.83 9.94
N VAL A 136 1.56 -3.66 8.68
CA VAL A 136 2.53 -4.57 8.09
C VAL A 136 3.81 -4.51 8.94
N PRO A 137 4.41 -5.66 9.32
CA PRO A 137 5.62 -5.68 10.14
C PRO A 137 6.72 -4.74 9.62
N GLY A 138 7.25 -3.90 10.51
CA GLY A 138 8.26 -2.87 10.19
C GLY A 138 7.71 -1.53 9.69
N LEU A 139 6.44 -1.46 9.26
CA LEU A 139 5.77 -0.21 8.87
C LEU A 139 4.98 0.38 10.04
N ARG A 140 5.67 1.15 10.88
CA ARG A 140 5.07 1.69 12.11
C ARG A 140 4.33 2.99 11.84
N ARG A 141 3.28 3.28 12.61
CA ARG A 141 2.71 4.64 12.62
C ARG A 141 3.56 5.56 13.47
N TYR A 142 3.68 6.79 13.00
CA TYR A 142 4.15 7.89 13.84
C TYR A 142 3.21 8.08 15.05
N PRO A 143 3.78 8.25 16.26
CA PRO A 143 3.04 8.78 17.40
C PRO A 143 2.41 10.13 17.04
N THR A 144 1.24 10.41 17.60
CA THR A 144 0.54 11.68 17.38
C THR A 144 1.47 12.86 17.71
N GLY A 145 1.62 13.80 16.76
CA GLY A 145 2.47 14.99 16.91
C GLY A 145 3.86 14.90 16.24
N ARG A 146 4.47 13.71 16.16
CA ARG A 146 5.84 13.56 15.59
C ARG A 146 5.93 13.61 14.07
N LEU A 147 4.81 13.39 13.38
CA LEU A 147 4.82 13.35 11.91
C LEU A 147 5.27 14.68 11.29
N ARG A 148 4.91 15.82 11.91
CA ARG A 148 5.31 17.14 11.40
C ARG A 148 6.81 17.34 11.42
N GLU A 149 7.47 16.91 12.49
CA GLU A 149 8.93 16.98 12.62
C GLU A 149 9.60 16.07 11.58
N ALA A 150 9.16 14.82 11.48
CA ALA A 150 9.78 13.83 10.60
C ALA A 150 9.70 14.15 9.10
N VAL A 151 8.66 14.87 8.66
CA VAL A 151 8.46 15.21 7.24
C VAL A 151 9.15 16.53 6.85
N LEU A 152 9.51 17.36 7.83
CA LEU A 152 10.12 18.67 7.60
C LEU A 152 11.64 18.69 7.75
N THR A 153 12.24 17.68 8.40
CA THR A 153 13.69 17.55 8.52
C THR A 153 14.28 17.09 7.19
N ARG A 154 15.05 17.97 6.53
CA ARG A 154 15.83 17.71 5.31
C ARG A 154 17.20 17.17 5.66
#